data_AF-A0A831SKN7-F1
#
_entry.id   AF-A0A831SKN7-F1
#
_cell.length_a   1.000
_cell.length_b   1.000
_cell.length_c   1.000
_cell.angle_alpha   90.00
_cell.angle_beta   90.00
_cell.angle_gamma   90.00
#
_symmetry.space_group_name_H-M   'P 1'
#
loop_
_entity.id
_entity.type
_entity.pdbx_description
1 polymer ?
#
loop_
_entity_poly.entity_id
_entity_poly.type
_entity_poly.pdbx_seq_one_letter_code
_entity_poly.pdbx_strand_id
1 'polypeptide(L)'
;MNNAIFSDIPKQKSKAVNSISSSVIMTTYMLSPYQIKNNFYVLFEAWTSLAACIVRYAQKAKLKKEDWIGSFNLVKSEIIRSLSLLKNETLKREDFLEGDWLVDGGLIYRARTTIVLGALAALEVYLHKTNENYVEDEKLLDSIKNNMRILWCWGESAFPYFFNIIKYLEVSNEKQIAQSLLEALLEAVIKSNSPRSQIGLPNPYYSASDILEIVLGINTERIDFSQFAGSSYMLEPIILMLARRDRREILEKNWRKISHIQFKEFKPDNIEDIFSWRTGEGVNHAEFPKMTQSWRELVKEANDFSGIPDLYLEYLDLLNFFILICPHRINKSIIGILDREILKC
;
A
#
# COMPACT_ATOMS: atom_id res chain seq x y z
N MET A 1 -19.64 -16.35 6.69
CA MET A 1 -20.26 -15.23 7.43
C MET A 1 -20.52 -14.11 6.44
N ASN A 2 -21.78 -13.90 6.05
CA ASN A 2 -22.22 -12.95 5.01
C ASN A 2 -22.90 -11.69 5.57
N ASN A 3 -22.71 -11.37 6.86
CA ASN A 3 -23.35 -10.23 7.51
C ASN A 3 -22.44 -8.99 7.46
N ALA A 4 -22.15 -8.49 6.26
CA ALA A 4 -21.52 -7.18 6.12
C ALA A 4 -22.62 -6.12 6.01
N ILE A 5 -22.47 -4.98 6.70
CA ILE A 5 -23.40 -3.83 6.64
C ILE A 5 -23.61 -3.33 5.19
N PHE A 6 -22.74 -3.73 4.26
CA PHE A 6 -22.74 -3.36 2.85
C PHE A 6 -22.92 -4.54 1.88
N SER A 7 -23.39 -5.71 2.32
CA SER A 7 -23.63 -6.85 1.40
C SER A 7 -24.90 -6.68 0.57
N ASP A 8 -25.96 -6.13 1.16
CA ASP A 8 -27.25 -5.93 0.50
C ASP A 8 -27.52 -4.44 0.26
N ILE A 9 -27.69 -4.06 -1.00
CA ILE A 9 -28.03 -2.69 -1.38
C ILE A 9 -29.54 -2.50 -1.14
N PRO A 10 -29.95 -1.59 -0.24
CA PRO A 10 -31.37 -1.33 -0.01
C PRO A 10 -32.03 -0.80 -1.29
N LYS A 11 -33.26 -1.26 -1.56
CA LYS A 11 -34.06 -0.75 -2.69
C LYS A 11 -34.38 0.75 -2.58
N GLN A 12 -34.36 1.30 -1.37
CA GLN A 12 -34.64 2.72 -1.11
C GLN A 12 -33.34 3.50 -0.94
N LYS A 13 -33.15 4.56 -1.75
CA LYS A 13 -31.95 5.42 -1.71
C LYS A 13 -31.70 6.06 -0.34
N SER A 14 -32.75 6.53 0.32
CA SER A 14 -32.63 7.12 1.67
C SER A 14 -32.05 6.14 2.70
N LYS A 15 -32.40 4.85 2.60
CA LYS A 15 -31.82 3.81 3.46
C LYS A 15 -30.34 3.59 3.16
N ALA A 16 -29.94 3.59 1.89
CA ALA A 16 -28.53 3.45 1.52
C ALA A 16 -27.68 4.62 2.04
N VAL A 17 -28.16 5.86 1.91
CA VAL A 17 -27.48 7.04 2.48
C VAL A 17 -27.39 6.94 4.00
N ASN A 18 -28.48 6.56 4.67
CA ASN A 18 -28.48 6.36 6.12
C ASN A 18 -27.49 5.26 6.56
N SER A 19 -27.34 4.18 5.80
CA SER A 19 -26.35 3.13 6.09
C SER A 19 -24.92 3.67 6.11
N ILE A 20 -24.57 4.60 5.21
CA ILE A 20 -23.27 5.27 5.24
C ILE A 20 -23.11 6.07 6.53
N SER A 21 -24.06 6.92 6.88
CA SER A 21 -24.00 7.70 8.12
C SER A 21 -23.94 6.82 9.38
N SER A 22 -24.74 5.75 9.43
CA SER A 22 -24.73 4.79 10.53
C SER A 22 -23.40 4.05 10.64
N SER A 23 -22.76 3.72 9.52
CA SER A 23 -21.46 3.04 9.51
C SER A 23 -20.35 3.89 10.15
N VAL A 24 -20.39 5.21 9.97
CA VAL A 24 -19.45 6.14 10.62
C VAL A 24 -19.64 6.10 12.14
N ILE A 25 -20.88 6.21 12.61
CA ILE A 25 -21.19 6.18 14.04
C ILE A 25 -20.77 4.85 14.68
N MET A 26 -21.11 3.73 14.04
CA MET A 26 -20.74 2.39 14.51
C MET A 26 -19.21 2.23 14.58
N THR A 27 -18.49 2.72 13.57
CA THR A 27 -17.02 2.67 13.53
C THR A 27 -16.43 3.48 14.68
N THR A 28 -16.94 4.68 14.97
CA THR A 28 -16.51 5.46 16.14
C THR A 28 -16.65 4.67 17.45
N TYR A 29 -17.78 4.00 17.66
CA TYR A 29 -17.98 3.18 18.86
C TYR A 29 -17.02 1.99 18.92
N MET A 30 -16.80 1.30 17.79
CA MET A 30 -15.86 0.19 17.70
C MET A 30 -14.40 0.61 17.94
N LEU A 31 -14.06 1.85 17.58
CA LEU A 31 -12.70 2.38 17.71
C LEU A 31 -12.41 3.04 19.07
N SER A 32 -13.43 3.28 19.89
CA SER A 32 -13.28 3.89 21.22
C SER A 32 -12.20 3.22 22.10
N PRO A 33 -12.13 1.87 22.21
CA PRO A 33 -11.07 1.23 23.00
C PRO A 33 -9.65 1.51 22.49
N TYR A 34 -9.46 1.60 21.18
CA TYR A 34 -8.17 1.90 20.56
C TYR A 34 -7.79 3.38 20.73
N GLN A 35 -8.79 4.27 20.68
CA GLN A 35 -8.60 5.68 20.97
C GLN A 35 -8.19 5.92 22.41
N ILE A 36 -8.81 5.22 23.38
CA ILE A 36 -8.43 5.29 24.80
C ILE A 36 -6.98 4.81 25.01
N LYS A 37 -6.55 3.79 24.26
CA LYS A 37 -5.18 3.26 24.30
C LYS A 37 -4.18 4.04 23.43
N ASN A 38 -4.60 5.11 22.77
CA ASN A 38 -3.76 5.87 21.83
C ASN A 38 -3.13 5.00 20.71
N ASN A 39 -3.79 3.91 20.30
CA ASN A 39 -3.29 3.11 19.17
C ASN A 39 -3.69 3.76 17.84
N PHE A 40 -2.95 4.80 17.45
CA PHE A 40 -3.29 5.63 16.30
C PHE A 40 -3.15 4.89 14.96
N TYR A 41 -2.28 3.88 14.88
CA TYR A 41 -2.15 3.08 13.67
C TYR A 41 -3.44 2.29 13.40
N VAL A 42 -4.00 1.60 14.39
CA VAL A 42 -5.28 0.87 14.22
C VAL A 42 -6.44 1.82 13.87
N LEU A 43 -6.47 3.03 14.45
CA LEU A 43 -7.45 4.04 14.06
C LEU A 43 -7.33 4.40 12.57
N PHE A 44 -6.10 4.63 12.11
CA PHE A 44 -5.81 4.88 10.70
C PHE A 44 -6.28 3.74 9.78
N GLU A 45 -5.98 2.47 10.12
CA GLU A 45 -6.37 1.32 9.30
C GLU A 45 -7.90 1.19 9.20
N ALA A 46 -8.59 1.37 10.32
CA ALA A 46 -10.04 1.22 10.38
C ALA A 46 -10.76 2.35 9.63
N TRP A 47 -10.34 3.60 9.79
CA TRP A 47 -10.92 4.72 9.04
C TRP A 47 -10.64 4.60 7.54
N THR A 48 -9.45 4.15 7.15
CA THR A 48 -9.12 3.89 5.73
C THR A 48 -10.01 2.79 5.15
N SER A 49 -10.21 1.71 5.90
CA SER A 49 -11.11 0.61 5.52
C SER A 49 -12.56 1.08 5.37
N LEU A 50 -13.04 1.93 6.28
CA LEU A 50 -14.37 2.51 6.18
C LEU A 50 -14.51 3.42 4.96
N ALA A 51 -13.52 4.29 4.70
CA ALA A 51 -13.53 5.17 3.53
C ALA A 51 -13.63 4.37 2.22
N ALA A 52 -12.85 3.29 2.11
CA ALA A 52 -12.92 2.36 0.98
C ALA A 52 -14.32 1.71 0.86
N CYS A 53 -14.90 1.27 1.98
CA CYS A 53 -16.25 0.72 2.00
C CYS A 53 -17.32 1.74 1.57
N ILE A 54 -17.22 3.00 2.01
CA ILE A 54 -18.16 4.07 1.63
C ILE A 54 -18.10 4.31 0.12
N VAL A 55 -16.90 4.48 -0.45
CA VAL A 55 -16.72 4.70 -1.89
C VAL A 55 -17.30 3.52 -2.67
N ARG A 56 -16.90 2.29 -2.33
CA ARG A 56 -17.40 1.09 -2.99
C ARG A 56 -18.93 0.99 -2.92
N TYR A 57 -19.50 1.15 -1.73
CA TYR A 57 -20.93 1.03 -1.52
C TYR A 57 -21.72 2.09 -2.27
N ALA A 58 -21.25 3.35 -2.27
CA ALA A 58 -21.88 4.43 -3.00
C ALA A 58 -21.89 4.19 -4.51
N GLN A 59 -20.79 3.64 -5.07
CA GLN A 59 -20.72 3.26 -6.48
C GLN A 59 -21.70 2.12 -6.81
N LYS A 60 -21.71 1.03 -6.02
CA LYS A 60 -22.64 -0.09 -6.23
C LYS A 60 -24.10 0.34 -6.12
N ALA A 61 -24.42 1.20 -5.16
CA ALA A 61 -25.77 1.73 -4.95
C ALA A 61 -26.14 2.89 -5.91
N LYS A 62 -25.22 3.32 -6.78
CA LYS A 62 -25.40 4.43 -7.74
C LYS A 62 -25.90 5.70 -7.06
N LEU A 63 -25.32 6.04 -5.91
CA LEU A 63 -25.65 7.25 -5.15
C LEU A 63 -25.01 8.48 -5.79
N LYS A 64 -25.67 9.64 -5.68
CA LYS A 64 -25.05 10.89 -6.12
C LYS A 64 -23.97 11.28 -5.11
N LYS A 65 -22.85 11.83 -5.59
CA LYS A 65 -21.72 12.24 -4.75
C LYS A 65 -22.14 13.14 -3.59
N GLU A 66 -23.01 14.11 -3.87
CA GLU A 66 -23.58 15.04 -2.88
C GLU A 66 -24.21 14.35 -1.66
N ASP A 67 -24.77 13.15 -1.83
CA ASP A 67 -25.51 12.45 -0.78
C ASP A 67 -24.59 11.84 0.30
N TRP A 68 -23.30 11.61 -0.01
CA TRP A 68 -22.39 10.84 0.86
C TRP A 68 -21.00 11.43 1.01
N ILE A 69 -20.64 12.43 0.19
CA ILE A 69 -19.30 13.04 0.22
C ILE A 69 -18.98 13.69 1.57
N GLY A 70 -19.98 14.20 2.29
CA GLY A 70 -19.80 14.72 3.65
C GLY A 70 -19.29 13.66 4.62
N SER A 71 -19.92 12.48 4.63
CA SER A 71 -19.48 11.35 5.46
C SER A 71 -18.10 10.85 5.05
N PHE A 72 -17.82 10.79 3.75
CA PHE A 72 -16.49 10.42 3.25
C PHE A 72 -15.41 11.41 3.70
N ASN A 73 -15.66 12.72 3.57
CA ASN A 73 -14.70 13.74 3.97
C ASN A 73 -14.43 13.72 5.48
N LEU A 74 -15.45 13.45 6.30
CA LEU A 74 -15.29 13.26 7.74
C LEU A 74 -14.34 12.09 8.02
N VAL A 75 -14.57 10.93 7.39
CA VAL A 75 -13.69 9.77 7.54
C VAL A 75 -12.28 10.06 7.04
N LYS A 76 -12.12 10.73 5.89
CA LYS A 76 -10.81 11.16 5.38
C LYS A 76 -10.08 12.06 6.38
N SER A 77 -10.78 12.98 7.03
CA SER A 77 -10.18 13.84 8.06
C SER A 77 -9.68 13.04 9.27
N GLU A 78 -10.40 11.97 9.65
CA GLU A 78 -10.00 11.08 10.74
C GLU A 78 -8.77 10.21 10.38
N ILE A 79 -8.64 9.79 9.11
CA ILE A 79 -7.42 9.13 8.60
C ILE A 79 -6.20 10.05 8.82
N ILE A 80 -6.30 11.30 8.33
CA ILE A 80 -5.22 12.29 8.40
C ILE A 80 -4.89 12.64 9.86
N ARG A 81 -5.92 12.84 10.68
CA ARG A 81 -5.77 13.12 12.12
C ARG A 81 -5.05 11.97 12.83
N SER A 82 -5.42 10.73 12.54
CA SER A 82 -4.81 9.54 13.17
C SER A 82 -3.33 9.43 12.81
N LEU A 83 -2.97 9.60 11.53
CA LEU A 83 -1.56 9.61 11.11
C LEU A 83 -0.77 10.79 11.70
N SER A 84 -1.40 11.96 11.83
CA SER A 84 -0.76 13.13 12.45
C SER A 84 -0.47 12.91 13.94
N LEU A 85 -1.38 12.24 14.66
CA LEU A 85 -1.16 11.85 16.05
C LEU A 85 -0.08 10.77 16.17
N LEU A 86 -0.08 9.78 15.26
CA LEU A 86 0.99 8.77 15.17
C LEU A 86 2.35 9.42 14.94
N LYS A 87 2.43 10.44 14.05
CA LYS A 87 3.66 11.19 13.80
C LYS A 87 4.15 11.88 15.08
N ASN A 88 3.25 12.59 15.76
CA ASN A 88 3.57 13.29 16.99
C ASN A 88 4.04 12.36 18.11
N GLU A 89 3.49 11.16 18.19
CA GLU A 89 3.95 10.12 19.11
C GLU A 89 5.33 9.59 18.72
N THR A 90 5.49 9.20 17.45
CA THR A 90 6.73 8.62 16.90
C THR A 90 7.92 9.56 17.10
N LEU A 91 7.75 10.86 16.80
CA LEU A 91 8.82 11.86 16.93
C LEU A 91 9.19 12.19 18.40
N LYS A 92 8.40 11.73 19.38
CA LYS A 92 8.69 11.89 20.82
C LYS A 92 9.35 10.66 21.43
N ARG A 93 9.28 9.50 20.75
CA ARG A 93 9.86 8.25 21.22
C ARG A 93 11.32 8.15 20.79
N GLU A 94 12.12 7.43 21.58
CA GLU A 94 13.53 7.14 21.28
C GLU A 94 13.67 5.96 20.31
N ASP A 95 12.73 5.01 20.37
CA ASP A 95 12.70 3.81 19.55
C ASP A 95 11.25 3.42 19.16
N PHE A 96 11.15 2.34 18.37
CA PHE A 96 9.87 1.75 17.97
C PHE A 96 9.44 0.56 18.84
N LEU A 97 9.90 0.46 20.10
CA LEU A 97 9.47 -0.62 21.02
C LEU A 97 8.14 -0.25 21.70
N GLU A 98 7.26 -1.24 21.81
CA GLU A 98 6.01 -1.18 22.60
C GLU A 98 6.13 -1.93 23.93
N GLY A 99 7.17 -2.76 24.08
CA GLY A 99 7.39 -3.59 25.27
C GLY A 99 8.85 -3.93 25.50
N ASP A 100 9.08 -5.10 26.09
CA ASP A 100 10.44 -5.58 26.37
C ASP A 100 11.17 -5.94 25.06
N TRP A 101 12.43 -5.49 24.93
CA TRP A 101 13.32 -5.81 23.81
C TRP A 101 13.39 -7.31 23.50
N LEU A 102 13.33 -8.19 24.50
CA LEU A 102 13.41 -9.64 24.29
C LEU A 102 12.20 -10.21 23.53
N VAL A 103 11.04 -9.56 23.66
CA VAL A 103 9.80 -9.98 22.98
C VAL A 103 9.60 -9.17 21.70
N ASP A 104 9.94 -7.89 21.75
CA ASP A 104 9.54 -6.92 20.74
C ASP A 104 10.67 -6.49 19.80
N GLY A 105 11.89 -6.99 20.04
CA GLY A 105 13.07 -6.76 19.21
C GLY A 105 13.07 -7.54 17.90
N GLY A 106 14.25 -7.61 17.27
CA GLY A 106 14.48 -8.47 16.10
C GLY A 106 13.59 -8.13 14.91
N LEU A 107 12.87 -9.13 14.38
CA LEU A 107 12.02 -8.96 13.19
C LEU A 107 10.73 -8.17 13.50
N ILE A 108 10.19 -8.27 14.72
CA ILE A 108 8.99 -7.53 15.13
C ILE A 108 9.27 -6.04 15.10
N TYR A 109 10.36 -5.61 15.75
CA TYR A 109 10.84 -4.23 15.72
C TYR A 109 10.96 -3.71 14.29
N ARG A 110 11.66 -4.46 13.42
CA ARG A 110 11.89 -4.06 12.03
C ARG A 110 10.61 -3.97 11.20
N ALA A 111 9.66 -4.89 11.40
CA ALA A 111 8.35 -4.81 10.77
C ALA A 111 7.62 -3.54 11.20
N ARG A 112 7.56 -3.27 12.50
CA ARG A 112 6.89 -2.08 13.03
C ARG A 112 7.52 -0.79 12.53
N THR A 113 8.85 -0.68 12.56
CA THR A 113 9.55 0.50 12.03
C THR A 113 9.18 0.74 10.56
N THR A 114 9.15 -0.31 9.74
CA THR A 114 8.80 -0.20 8.31
C THR A 114 7.34 0.24 8.13
N ILE A 115 6.42 -0.35 8.90
CA ILE A 115 4.99 -0.02 8.86
C ILE A 115 4.75 1.44 9.25
N VAL A 116 5.29 1.87 10.39
CA VAL A 116 5.11 3.23 10.91
C VAL A 116 5.73 4.24 9.96
N LEU A 117 7.01 4.08 9.58
CA LEU A 117 7.68 5.02 8.69
C LEU A 117 7.03 5.08 7.31
N GLY A 118 6.56 3.96 6.77
CA GLY A 118 5.83 3.94 5.51
C GLY A 118 4.48 4.64 5.57
N ALA A 119 3.73 4.48 6.67
CA ALA A 119 2.46 5.16 6.87
C ALA A 119 2.63 6.67 7.09
N LEU A 120 3.68 7.08 7.83
CA LEU A 120 4.02 8.49 8.00
C LEU A 120 4.52 9.11 6.71
N ALA A 121 5.32 8.40 5.92
CA ALA A 121 5.72 8.84 4.59
C ALA A 121 4.51 9.06 3.66
N ALA A 122 3.48 8.20 3.76
CA ALA A 122 2.24 8.38 3.02
C ALA A 122 1.47 9.64 3.44
N LEU A 123 1.49 9.99 4.74
CA LEU A 123 0.94 11.25 5.24
C LEU A 123 1.70 12.44 4.65
N GLU A 124 3.04 12.43 4.71
CA GLU A 124 3.85 13.56 4.23
C GLU A 124 3.68 13.78 2.72
N VAL A 125 3.66 12.70 1.94
CA VAL A 125 3.35 12.77 0.50
C VAL A 125 1.97 13.40 0.25
N TYR A 126 0.97 13.03 1.06
CA TYR A 126 -0.35 13.64 0.99
C TYR A 126 -0.34 15.13 1.36
N LEU A 127 0.36 15.51 2.43
CA LEU A 127 0.47 16.90 2.88
C LEU A 127 1.21 17.77 1.87
N HIS A 128 2.33 17.28 1.31
CA HIS A 128 3.08 17.94 0.24
C HIS A 128 2.18 18.26 -0.97
N LYS A 129 1.33 17.32 -1.36
CA LYS A 129 0.41 17.49 -2.49
C LYS A 129 -0.73 18.47 -2.20
N THR A 130 -1.23 18.52 -0.96
CA THR A 130 -2.50 19.20 -0.63
C THR A 130 -2.32 20.54 0.07
N ASN A 131 -1.16 20.81 0.66
CA ASN A 131 -0.88 22.05 1.36
C ASN A 131 0.09 22.92 0.55
N GLU A 132 -0.37 24.08 0.10
CA GLU A 132 0.43 25.05 -0.67
C GLU A 132 1.68 25.53 0.08
N ASN A 133 1.60 25.61 1.42
CA ASN A 133 2.70 26.02 2.29
C ASN A 133 3.26 24.84 3.08
N TYR A 134 3.33 23.68 2.44
CA TYR A 134 3.94 22.51 3.05
C TYR A 134 5.40 22.79 3.42
N VAL A 135 5.74 22.48 4.67
CA VAL A 135 7.11 22.51 5.17
C VAL A 135 7.47 21.07 5.49
N GLU A 136 8.57 20.62 4.91
CA GLU A 136 9.12 19.30 5.17
C GLU A 136 9.38 19.06 6.65
N ASP A 137 9.06 17.85 7.11
CA ASP A 137 9.38 17.41 8.46
C ASP A 137 10.79 16.80 8.49
N GLU A 138 11.79 17.65 8.71
CA GLU A 138 13.21 17.26 8.77
C GLU A 138 13.45 16.13 9.80
N LYS A 139 12.74 16.13 10.92
CA LYS A 139 12.89 15.10 11.96
C LYS A 139 12.42 13.74 11.47
N LEU A 140 11.30 13.69 10.76
CA LEU A 140 10.81 12.46 10.16
C LEU A 140 11.74 11.98 9.04
N LEU A 141 12.25 12.91 8.22
CA LEU A 141 13.21 12.58 7.16
C LEU A 141 14.49 11.96 7.73
N ASP A 142 15.05 12.58 8.76
CA ASP A 142 16.21 12.06 9.49
C ASP A 142 15.91 10.70 10.13
N SER A 143 14.73 10.54 10.74
CA SER A 143 14.30 9.25 11.30
C SER A 143 14.26 8.17 10.23
N ILE A 144 13.73 8.45 9.04
CA ILE A 144 13.72 7.50 7.91
C ILE A 144 15.16 7.16 7.51
N LYS A 145 16.01 8.15 7.27
CA LYS A 145 17.40 7.97 6.84
C LYS A 145 18.20 7.13 7.85
N ASN A 146 18.04 7.42 9.15
CA ASN A 146 18.71 6.71 10.23
C ASN A 146 18.24 5.25 10.37
N ASN A 147 16.97 4.97 10.03
CA ASN A 147 16.38 3.63 10.15
C ASN A 147 16.40 2.83 8.84
N MET A 148 16.92 3.36 7.73
CA MET A 148 16.96 2.70 6.42
C MET A 148 17.52 1.26 6.47
N ARG A 149 18.55 1.03 7.27
CA ARG A 149 19.21 -0.29 7.37
C ARG A 149 18.38 -1.33 8.12
N ILE A 150 17.45 -0.89 8.97
CA ILE A 150 16.62 -1.78 9.77
C ILE A 150 15.26 -2.03 9.15
N LEU A 151 14.87 -1.29 8.10
CA LEU A 151 13.67 -1.60 7.32
C LEU A 151 13.68 -3.07 6.88
N TRP A 152 12.51 -3.69 6.88
CA TRP A 152 12.38 -5.11 6.55
C TRP A 152 11.27 -5.33 5.53
N CYS A 153 11.64 -5.95 4.41
CA CYS A 153 10.72 -6.44 3.41
C CYS A 153 10.37 -7.90 3.76
N TRP A 154 9.32 -8.10 4.55
CA TRP A 154 8.85 -9.43 4.95
C TRP A 154 8.16 -10.20 3.81
N GLY A 155 7.73 -9.49 2.78
CA GLY A 155 6.94 -10.01 1.68
C GLY A 155 6.58 -8.90 0.71
N GLU A 156 5.88 -9.24 -0.36
CA GLU A 156 5.37 -8.25 -1.32
C GLU A 156 4.33 -7.31 -0.71
N SER A 157 3.68 -7.69 0.40
CA SER A 157 2.81 -6.81 1.19
C SER A 157 3.55 -5.67 1.88
N ALA A 158 4.87 -5.73 1.99
CA ALA A 158 5.68 -4.61 2.49
C ALA A 158 5.87 -3.49 1.46
N PHE A 159 5.70 -3.80 0.17
CA PHE A 159 5.95 -2.86 -0.94
C PHE A 159 5.24 -1.50 -0.79
N PRO A 160 3.94 -1.40 -0.44
CA PRO A 160 3.29 -0.10 -0.28
C PRO A 160 3.97 0.84 0.73
N TYR A 161 4.57 0.30 1.81
CA TYR A 161 5.32 1.09 2.78
C TYR A 161 6.61 1.63 2.18
N PHE A 162 7.36 0.76 1.49
CA PHE A 162 8.57 1.17 0.77
C PHE A 162 8.28 2.16 -0.35
N PHE A 163 7.18 1.97 -1.09
CA PHE A 163 6.72 2.90 -2.13
C PHE A 163 6.54 4.30 -1.55
N ASN A 164 5.81 4.42 -0.43
CA ASN A 164 5.60 5.72 0.21
C ASN A 164 6.89 6.32 0.78
N ILE A 165 7.80 5.51 1.34
CA ILE A 165 9.13 5.98 1.77
C ILE A 165 9.93 6.54 0.58
N ILE A 166 9.99 5.81 -0.54
CA ILE A 166 10.65 6.26 -1.78
C ILE A 166 10.03 7.59 -2.23
N LYS A 167 8.71 7.70 -2.18
CA LYS A 167 8.00 8.92 -2.57
C LYS A 167 8.29 10.10 -1.67
N TYR A 168 8.31 9.88 -0.37
CA TYR A 168 8.66 10.93 0.57
C TYR A 168 10.11 11.41 0.34
N LEU A 169 11.05 10.48 0.22
CA LEU A 169 12.44 10.81 -0.13
C LEU A 169 12.56 11.60 -1.45
N GLU A 170 11.73 11.31 -2.46
CA GLU A 170 11.74 12.04 -3.73
C GLU A 170 11.27 13.49 -3.58
N VAL A 171 10.15 13.72 -2.90
CA VAL A 171 9.64 15.09 -2.65
C VAL A 171 10.55 15.85 -1.69
N SER A 172 11.27 15.12 -0.82
CA SER A 172 12.30 15.64 0.08
C SER A 172 13.66 15.87 -0.56
N ASN A 173 13.75 15.81 -1.89
CA ASN A 173 14.98 16.02 -2.65
C ASN A 173 16.13 15.02 -2.33
N GLU A 174 15.83 13.90 -1.67
CA GLU A 174 16.74 12.79 -1.37
C GLU A 174 16.74 11.74 -2.50
N LYS A 175 16.79 12.22 -3.74
CA LYS A 175 16.59 11.40 -4.96
C LYS A 175 17.54 10.22 -5.05
N GLN A 176 18.80 10.39 -4.66
CA GLN A 176 19.79 9.31 -4.70
C GLN A 176 19.45 8.18 -3.71
N ILE A 177 18.92 8.51 -2.53
CA ILE A 177 18.51 7.53 -1.52
C ILE A 177 17.26 6.80 -2.00
N ALA A 178 16.25 7.54 -2.45
CA ALA A 178 15.02 6.99 -3.01
C ALA A 178 15.29 6.01 -4.15
N GLN A 179 16.19 6.42 -5.05
CA GLN A 179 16.65 5.64 -6.17
C GLN A 179 17.35 4.34 -5.73
N SER A 180 18.29 4.44 -4.80
CA SER A 180 19.03 3.29 -4.28
C SER A 180 18.08 2.29 -3.60
N LEU A 181 17.07 2.77 -2.88
CA LEU A 181 16.05 1.93 -2.25
C LEU A 181 15.19 1.21 -3.28
N LEU A 182 14.72 1.90 -4.33
CA LEU A 182 13.94 1.30 -5.40
C LEU A 182 14.71 0.21 -6.15
N GLU A 183 15.99 0.44 -6.42
CA GLU A 183 16.87 -0.56 -7.04
C GLU A 183 17.11 -1.76 -6.13
N ALA A 184 17.33 -1.53 -4.84
CA ALA A 184 17.48 -2.61 -3.86
C ALA A 184 16.21 -3.48 -3.78
N LEU A 185 15.02 -2.88 -3.86
CA LEU A 185 13.75 -3.61 -3.94
C LEU A 185 13.66 -4.46 -5.21
N LEU A 186 14.01 -3.90 -6.37
CA LEU A 186 14.04 -4.66 -7.64
C LEU A 186 14.94 -5.89 -7.48
N GLU A 187 16.17 -5.71 -7.02
CA GLU A 187 17.13 -6.80 -6.89
C GLU A 187 16.68 -7.83 -5.86
N ALA A 188 16.08 -7.40 -4.74
CA ALA A 188 15.52 -8.29 -3.74
C ALA A 188 14.38 -9.15 -4.28
N VAL A 189 13.41 -8.53 -4.98
CA VAL A 189 12.27 -9.26 -5.58
C VAL A 189 12.77 -10.25 -6.63
N ILE A 190 13.68 -9.85 -7.52
CA ILE A 190 14.26 -10.73 -8.54
C ILE A 190 14.99 -11.91 -7.91
N LYS A 191 15.80 -11.66 -6.87
CA LYS A 191 16.58 -12.69 -6.19
C LYS A 191 15.66 -13.70 -5.52
N SER A 192 14.68 -13.23 -4.74
CA SER A 192 13.77 -14.09 -3.98
C SER A 192 12.81 -14.86 -4.90
N ASN A 193 12.27 -14.23 -5.94
CA ASN A 193 11.26 -14.83 -6.81
C ASN A 193 11.83 -15.46 -8.08
N SER A 194 13.14 -15.66 -8.16
CA SER A 194 13.74 -16.48 -9.21
C SER A 194 13.15 -17.89 -9.21
N PRO A 195 12.82 -18.53 -10.36
CA PRO A 195 12.18 -19.85 -10.41
C PRO A 195 12.94 -20.99 -9.72
N ARG A 196 14.23 -20.81 -9.43
CA ARG A 196 15.08 -21.80 -8.73
C ARG A 196 15.31 -21.44 -7.26
N SER A 197 14.70 -20.37 -6.76
CA SER A 197 14.84 -19.97 -5.37
C SER A 197 14.19 -21.02 -4.47
N GLN A 198 14.89 -21.38 -3.40
CA GLN A 198 14.35 -22.26 -2.36
C GLN A 198 13.42 -21.50 -1.40
N ILE A 199 13.52 -20.17 -1.39
CA ILE A 199 12.75 -19.28 -0.52
C ILE A 199 12.25 -18.13 -1.39
N GLY A 200 10.98 -18.19 -1.79
CA GLY A 200 10.29 -17.11 -2.46
C GLY A 200 9.87 -16.00 -1.49
N LEU A 201 9.67 -14.80 -2.02
CA LEU A 201 9.12 -13.69 -1.26
C LEU A 201 7.61 -13.89 -1.11
N PRO A 202 7.05 -13.92 0.11
CA PRO A 202 5.61 -14.09 0.31
C PRO A 202 4.79 -13.11 -0.53
N ASN A 203 3.73 -13.63 -1.15
CA ASN A 203 2.85 -12.80 -1.98
C ASN A 203 2.07 -11.77 -1.11
N PRO A 204 1.39 -10.80 -1.73
CA PRO A 204 0.74 -9.70 -1.00
C PRO A 204 -0.41 -10.12 -0.07
N TYR A 205 -0.84 -11.38 -0.08
CA TYR A 205 -1.93 -11.89 0.77
C TYR A 205 -1.45 -12.29 2.17
N TYR A 206 -0.14 -12.27 2.42
CA TYR A 206 0.46 -12.51 3.73
C TYR A 206 0.87 -11.19 4.39
N SER A 207 0.33 -10.91 5.56
CA SER A 207 0.68 -9.74 6.37
C SER A 207 2.02 -9.93 7.10
N ALA A 208 2.56 -8.86 7.68
CA ALA A 208 3.74 -8.95 8.52
C ALA A 208 3.51 -9.92 9.70
N SER A 209 2.32 -9.89 10.31
CA SER A 209 1.95 -10.78 11.41
C SER A 209 1.94 -12.24 10.99
N ASP A 210 1.35 -12.57 9.82
CA ASP A 210 1.34 -13.94 9.30
C ASP A 210 2.77 -14.48 9.15
N ILE A 211 3.66 -13.67 8.56
CA ILE A 211 5.08 -14.04 8.36
C ILE A 211 5.82 -14.16 9.70
N LEU A 212 5.59 -13.25 10.64
CA LEU A 212 6.21 -13.30 11.96
C LEU A 212 5.77 -14.55 12.74
N GLU A 213 4.48 -14.88 12.75
CA GLU A 213 3.97 -16.06 13.43
C GLU A 213 4.58 -17.36 12.88
N ILE A 214 4.79 -17.44 11.57
CA ILE A 214 5.44 -18.59 10.91
C ILE A 214 6.92 -18.66 11.29
N VAL A 215 7.64 -17.54 11.19
CA VAL A 215 9.08 -17.48 11.48
C VAL A 215 9.37 -17.76 12.95
N LEU A 216 8.49 -17.34 13.85
CA LEU A 216 8.59 -17.58 15.29
C LEU A 216 8.09 -18.97 15.71
N GLY A 217 7.52 -19.75 14.78
CA GLY A 217 6.98 -21.09 15.07
C GLY A 217 5.72 -21.08 15.94
N ILE A 218 5.00 -19.95 15.99
CA ILE A 218 3.71 -19.81 16.69
C ILE A 218 2.60 -20.47 15.86
N ASN A 219 2.62 -20.26 14.54
CA ASN A 219 1.67 -20.90 13.64
C ASN A 219 2.14 -22.33 13.31
N THR A 220 1.20 -23.29 13.41
CA THR A 220 1.45 -24.71 13.12
C THR A 220 1.28 -25.05 11.64
N GLU A 221 0.63 -24.18 10.86
CA GLU A 221 0.53 -24.32 9.41
C GLU A 221 1.90 -24.03 8.77
N ARG A 222 2.52 -25.06 8.21
CA ARG A 222 3.78 -24.91 7.49
C ARG A 222 3.50 -24.31 6.11
N ILE A 223 3.89 -23.05 5.94
CA ILE A 223 3.95 -22.43 4.62
C ILE A 223 5.26 -22.82 3.94
N ASP A 224 5.14 -23.41 2.77
CA ASP A 224 6.28 -23.68 1.91
C ASP A 224 6.63 -22.42 1.10
N PHE A 225 7.62 -21.67 1.59
CA PHE A 225 8.07 -20.44 0.94
C PHE A 225 8.58 -20.65 -0.50
N SER A 226 8.96 -21.88 -0.88
CA SER A 226 9.38 -22.16 -2.25
C SER A 226 8.24 -21.98 -3.27
N GLN A 227 6.98 -22.09 -2.82
CA GLN A 227 5.79 -21.89 -3.66
C GLN A 227 5.58 -20.45 -4.12
N PHE A 228 6.22 -19.48 -3.45
CA PHE A 228 6.17 -18.09 -3.86
C PHE A 228 7.17 -17.77 -4.99
N ALA A 229 8.15 -18.64 -5.24
CA ALA A 229 9.13 -18.44 -6.29
C ALA A 229 8.51 -18.51 -7.70
N GLY A 230 9.14 -17.84 -8.66
CA GLY A 230 8.74 -17.86 -10.07
C GLY A 230 7.63 -16.87 -10.46
N SER A 231 7.06 -16.13 -9.51
CA SER A 231 6.07 -15.09 -9.80
C SER A 231 6.16 -13.89 -8.87
N SER A 232 5.63 -12.74 -9.27
CA SER A 232 5.57 -11.54 -8.45
C SER A 232 4.38 -10.65 -8.82
N TYR A 233 3.75 -10.04 -7.82
CA TYR A 233 2.73 -9.02 -8.01
C TYR A 233 3.31 -7.60 -8.06
N MET A 234 4.52 -7.40 -7.53
CA MET A 234 5.14 -6.07 -7.41
C MET A 234 6.23 -5.79 -8.44
N LEU A 235 6.78 -6.83 -9.07
CA LEU A 235 7.90 -6.69 -10.00
C LEU A 235 7.57 -5.78 -11.18
N GLU A 236 6.40 -5.94 -11.79
CA GLU A 236 5.98 -5.10 -12.91
C GLU A 236 5.80 -3.62 -12.52
N PRO A 237 5.05 -3.27 -11.44
CA PRO A 237 5.03 -1.90 -10.92
C PRO A 237 6.44 -1.30 -10.70
N ILE A 238 7.37 -2.04 -10.09
CA ILE A 238 8.74 -1.59 -9.84
C ILE A 238 9.49 -1.30 -11.14
N ILE A 239 9.35 -2.17 -12.15
CA ILE A 239 9.96 -1.98 -13.47
C ILE A 239 9.47 -0.68 -14.12
N LEU A 240 8.17 -0.43 -14.07
CA LEU A 240 7.58 0.79 -14.66
C LEU A 240 8.01 2.05 -13.88
N MET A 241 8.15 1.96 -12.56
CA MET A 241 8.72 3.05 -11.75
C MET A 241 10.17 3.38 -12.17
N LEU A 242 11.00 2.35 -12.38
CA LEU A 242 12.38 2.52 -12.83
C LEU A 242 12.46 3.05 -14.27
N ALA A 243 11.55 2.62 -15.14
CA ALA A 243 11.45 3.12 -16.51
C ALA A 243 11.11 4.62 -16.55
N ARG A 244 10.18 5.09 -15.70
CA ARG A 244 9.86 6.52 -15.56
C ARG A 244 11.04 7.37 -15.05
N ARG A 245 12.00 6.76 -14.36
CA ARG A 245 13.21 7.41 -13.82
C ARG A 245 14.45 7.22 -14.71
N ASP A 246 14.25 6.80 -15.96
CA ASP A 246 15.30 6.53 -16.94
C ASP A 246 16.39 5.53 -16.47
N ARG A 247 16.02 4.56 -15.61
CA ARG A 247 16.95 3.58 -15.05
C ARG A 247 17.13 2.38 -15.96
N ARG A 248 17.54 2.64 -17.20
CA ARG A 248 17.72 1.61 -18.23
C ARG A 248 18.77 0.56 -17.84
N GLU A 249 19.92 1.01 -17.33
CA GLU A 249 21.08 0.14 -17.11
C GLU A 249 20.79 -1.02 -16.14
N ILE A 250 20.11 -0.75 -15.02
CA ILE A 250 19.76 -1.78 -14.04
C ILE A 250 18.71 -2.75 -14.60
N LEU A 251 17.74 -2.26 -15.36
CA LEU A 251 16.72 -3.08 -16.00
C LEU A 251 17.34 -3.98 -17.08
N GLU A 252 18.23 -3.44 -17.91
CA GLU A 252 18.96 -4.18 -18.94
C GLU A 252 19.84 -5.28 -18.32
N LYS A 253 20.62 -4.95 -17.29
CA LYS A 253 21.45 -5.90 -16.53
C LYS A 253 20.65 -7.07 -15.97
N ASN A 254 19.41 -6.82 -15.55
CA ASN A 254 18.56 -7.81 -14.89
C ASN A 254 17.46 -8.40 -15.80
N TRP A 255 17.32 -7.94 -17.05
CA TRP A 255 16.16 -8.28 -17.89
C TRP A 255 16.02 -9.79 -18.11
N ARG A 256 17.13 -10.50 -18.31
CA ARG A 256 17.12 -11.96 -18.44
C ARG A 256 16.55 -12.63 -17.19
N LYS A 257 16.76 -12.10 -15.99
CA LYS A 257 16.17 -12.69 -14.78
C LYS A 257 14.69 -12.32 -14.67
N ILE A 258 14.36 -11.06 -14.94
CA ILE A 258 12.99 -10.55 -14.99
C ILE A 258 12.14 -11.38 -15.95
N SER A 259 12.67 -11.71 -17.13
CA SER A 259 11.95 -12.45 -18.18
C SER A 259 11.47 -13.84 -17.77
N HIS A 260 12.00 -14.39 -16.68
CA HIS A 260 11.64 -15.71 -16.16
C HIS A 260 10.73 -15.64 -14.92
N ILE A 261 10.32 -14.45 -14.49
CA ILE A 261 9.40 -14.27 -13.36
C ILE A 261 8.05 -13.86 -13.94
N GLN A 262 7.00 -14.61 -13.60
CA GLN A 262 5.65 -14.31 -14.03
C GLN A 262 5.10 -13.09 -13.27
N PHE A 263 4.59 -12.09 -13.99
CA PHE A 263 3.83 -10.99 -13.41
C PHE A 263 2.43 -11.47 -13.07
N LYS A 264 1.97 -11.19 -11.85
CA LYS A 264 0.63 -11.55 -11.38
C LYS A 264 -0.13 -10.32 -10.95
N GLU A 265 -1.42 -10.31 -11.21
CA GLU A 265 -2.34 -9.32 -10.68
C GLU A 265 -3.74 -9.91 -10.54
N PHE A 266 -4.50 -9.43 -9.56
CA PHE A 266 -5.92 -9.73 -9.47
C PHE A 266 -6.72 -8.56 -10.05
N LYS A 267 -7.53 -8.83 -11.07
CA LYS A 267 -8.43 -7.87 -11.70
C LYS A 267 -9.86 -8.14 -11.25
N PRO A 268 -10.46 -7.29 -10.40
CA PRO A 268 -11.87 -7.39 -10.08
C PRO A 268 -12.74 -7.19 -11.32
N ASP A 269 -13.86 -7.90 -11.41
CA ASP A 269 -14.81 -7.76 -12.53
C ASP A 269 -15.48 -6.38 -12.54
N ASN A 270 -15.71 -5.80 -11.34
CA ASN A 270 -16.24 -4.45 -11.18
C ASN A 270 -15.17 -3.52 -10.61
N ILE A 271 -15.04 -2.33 -11.18
CA ILE A 271 -13.97 -1.37 -10.86
C ILE A 271 -13.99 -0.97 -9.38
N GLU A 272 -15.18 -0.78 -8.80
CA GLU A 272 -15.36 -0.38 -7.40
C GLU A 272 -14.97 -1.48 -6.40
N ASP A 273 -14.88 -2.75 -6.84
CA ASP A 273 -14.42 -3.86 -6.00
C ASP A 273 -12.92 -3.80 -5.71
N ILE A 274 -12.17 -2.86 -6.31
CA ILE A 274 -10.81 -2.54 -5.91
C ILE A 274 -10.73 -2.13 -4.43
N PHE A 275 -11.74 -1.43 -3.94
CA PHE A 275 -11.84 -0.93 -2.55
C PHE A 275 -12.40 -1.99 -1.59
N SER A 276 -12.53 -3.24 -2.02
CA SER A 276 -12.99 -4.35 -1.18
C SER A 276 -11.82 -5.12 -0.60
N TRP A 277 -11.86 -5.43 0.70
CA TRP A 277 -10.87 -6.31 1.34
C TRP A 277 -10.88 -7.71 0.71
N ARG A 278 -12.06 -8.28 0.47
CA ARG A 278 -12.27 -9.58 -0.19
C ARG A 278 -13.20 -9.42 -1.38
N THR A 279 -12.83 -10.03 -2.50
CA THR A 279 -13.68 -10.08 -3.71
C THR A 279 -13.69 -11.52 -4.21
N GLY A 280 -14.88 -12.08 -4.39
CA GLY A 280 -15.06 -13.42 -4.97
C GLY A 280 -15.14 -13.43 -6.50
N GLU A 281 -15.43 -12.27 -7.09
CA GLU A 281 -15.56 -12.05 -8.53
C GLU A 281 -14.33 -11.31 -9.08
N GLY A 282 -13.78 -11.78 -10.19
CA GLY A 282 -12.54 -11.29 -10.76
C GLY A 282 -11.66 -12.38 -11.34
N VAL A 283 -10.61 -11.97 -12.03
CA VAL A 283 -9.67 -12.84 -12.74
C VAL A 283 -8.27 -12.66 -12.17
N ASN A 284 -7.62 -13.78 -11.83
CA ASN A 284 -6.18 -13.80 -11.58
C ASN A 284 -5.46 -13.80 -12.94
N HIS A 285 -4.86 -12.67 -13.30
CA HIS A 285 -4.05 -12.54 -14.50
C HIS A 285 -2.61 -12.92 -14.17
N ALA A 286 -1.98 -13.65 -15.09
CA ALA A 286 -0.61 -14.07 -14.93
C ALA A 286 0.09 -14.15 -16.29
N GLU A 287 1.14 -13.38 -16.49
CA GLU A 287 1.84 -13.30 -17.77
C GLU A 287 3.35 -13.23 -17.59
N PHE A 288 4.10 -13.73 -18.57
CA PHE A 288 5.54 -13.51 -18.61
C PHE A 288 5.83 -12.23 -19.40
N PRO A 289 6.72 -11.36 -18.92
CA PRO A 289 7.27 -10.30 -19.75
C PRO A 289 7.97 -10.87 -21.00
N LYS A 290 8.08 -10.03 -22.04
CA LYS A 290 8.79 -10.41 -23.27
C LYS A 290 10.24 -10.80 -22.97
N MET A 291 10.72 -11.87 -23.62
CA MET A 291 12.12 -12.32 -23.51
C MET A 291 13.11 -11.20 -23.89
N THR A 292 12.76 -10.40 -24.90
CA THR A 292 13.47 -9.19 -25.29
C THR A 292 12.50 -8.02 -25.25
N GLN A 293 12.88 -6.93 -24.58
CA GLN A 293 12.04 -5.75 -24.43
C GLN A 293 12.73 -4.52 -25.01
N SER A 294 11.99 -3.78 -25.84
CA SER A 294 12.44 -2.48 -26.34
C SER A 294 12.32 -1.43 -25.23
N TRP A 295 13.40 -0.69 -24.98
CA TRP A 295 13.39 0.43 -24.02
C TRP A 295 12.30 1.45 -24.36
N ARG A 296 12.14 1.78 -25.64
CA ARG A 296 11.12 2.71 -26.11
C ARG A 296 9.70 2.21 -25.79
N GLU A 297 9.45 0.91 -25.97
CA GLU A 297 8.14 0.32 -25.63
C GLU A 297 7.90 0.34 -24.13
N LEU A 298 8.93 0.03 -23.32
CA LEU A 298 8.82 0.02 -21.87
C LEU A 298 8.56 1.42 -21.30
N VAL A 299 9.27 2.44 -21.82
CA VAL A 299 9.02 3.85 -21.46
C VAL A 299 7.63 4.31 -21.89
N LYS A 300 7.17 3.85 -23.07
CA LYS A 300 5.81 4.14 -23.54
C LYS A 300 4.78 3.55 -22.57
N GLU A 301 4.91 2.28 -22.22
CA GLU A 301 4.02 1.61 -21.27
C GLU A 301 4.05 2.26 -19.88
N ALA A 302 5.24 2.59 -19.38
CA ALA A 302 5.41 3.21 -18.08
C ALA A 302 4.77 4.62 -17.99
N ASN A 303 4.56 5.29 -19.13
CA ASN A 303 3.89 6.58 -19.20
C ASN A 303 2.49 6.50 -19.81
N ASP A 304 1.98 5.29 -20.08
CA ASP A 304 0.64 5.09 -20.59
C ASP A 304 -0.34 5.01 -19.43
N PHE A 305 -1.16 6.05 -19.31
CA PHE A 305 -2.24 6.14 -18.34
C PHE A 305 -3.61 6.10 -19.03
N SER A 306 -3.66 5.70 -20.30
CA SER A 306 -4.91 5.49 -21.01
C SER A 306 -5.63 4.27 -20.45
N GLY A 307 -6.94 4.39 -20.21
CA GLY A 307 -7.75 3.29 -19.66
C GLY A 307 -7.73 3.16 -18.14
N ILE A 308 -7.10 4.09 -17.41
CA ILE A 308 -7.20 4.11 -15.96
C ILE A 308 -8.61 4.58 -15.55
N PRO A 309 -9.33 3.83 -14.70
CA PRO A 309 -10.67 4.21 -14.30
C PRO A 309 -10.73 5.57 -13.61
N ASP A 310 -11.72 6.39 -13.97
CA ASP A 310 -11.97 7.71 -13.35
C ASP A 310 -12.10 7.61 -11.82
N LEU A 311 -12.67 6.51 -11.32
CA LEU A 311 -12.79 6.23 -9.89
C LEU A 311 -11.43 6.27 -9.18
N TYR A 312 -10.36 5.83 -9.84
CA TYR A 312 -9.03 5.80 -9.24
C TYR A 312 -8.45 7.22 -9.14
N LEU A 313 -8.69 8.03 -10.17
CA LEU A 313 -8.25 9.43 -10.21
C LEU A 313 -9.02 10.27 -9.18
N GLU A 314 -10.33 10.06 -9.07
CA GLU A 314 -11.19 10.78 -8.14
C GLU A 314 -10.83 10.53 -6.67
N TYR A 315 -10.44 9.29 -6.33
CA TYR A 315 -10.11 8.88 -4.97
C TYR A 315 -8.63 8.53 -4.79
N LEU A 316 -7.74 9.21 -5.53
CA LEU A 316 -6.31 8.93 -5.54
C LEU A 316 -5.68 9.03 -4.14
N ASP A 317 -6.08 10.03 -3.34
CA ASP A 317 -5.56 10.18 -1.97
C ASP A 317 -5.98 9.01 -1.08
N LEU A 318 -7.21 8.51 -1.25
CA LEU A 318 -7.66 7.32 -0.55
C LEU A 318 -6.86 6.10 -1.01
N LEU A 319 -6.62 5.94 -2.31
CA LEU A 319 -5.79 4.84 -2.83
C LEU A 319 -4.40 4.82 -2.20
N ASN A 320 -3.78 5.99 -2.01
CA ASN A 320 -2.46 6.08 -1.37
C ASN A 320 -2.43 5.45 0.03
N PHE A 321 -3.46 5.72 0.83
CA PHE A 321 -3.59 5.12 2.16
C PHE A 321 -4.08 3.68 2.10
N PHE A 322 -5.01 3.38 1.18
CA PHE A 322 -5.66 2.08 1.07
C PHE A 322 -4.69 0.96 0.69
N ILE A 323 -3.69 1.23 -0.15
CA ILE A 323 -2.70 0.21 -0.52
C ILE A 323 -1.83 -0.24 0.67
N LEU A 324 -1.68 0.58 1.71
CA LEU A 324 -1.00 0.17 2.95
C LEU A 324 -1.81 -0.90 3.70
N ILE A 325 -3.15 -0.84 3.59
CA ILE A 325 -4.08 -1.71 4.30
C ILE A 325 -4.44 -2.95 3.48
N CYS A 326 -4.59 -2.78 2.18
CA CYS A 326 -4.96 -3.82 1.21
C CYS A 326 -3.87 -3.97 0.13
N PRO A 327 -2.65 -4.40 0.48
CA PRO A 327 -1.54 -4.50 -0.47
C PRO A 327 -1.82 -5.45 -1.65
N HIS A 328 -2.67 -6.47 -1.45
CA HIS A 328 -3.13 -7.38 -2.50
C HIS A 328 -4.03 -6.74 -3.56
N ARG A 329 -4.38 -5.47 -3.42
CA ARG A 329 -5.11 -4.68 -4.43
C ARG A 329 -4.20 -3.88 -5.34
N ILE A 330 -2.91 -3.84 -5.06
CA ILE A 330 -1.94 -3.17 -5.92
C ILE A 330 -1.92 -3.83 -7.30
N ASN A 331 -1.87 -2.99 -8.32
CA ASN A 331 -1.58 -3.35 -9.70
C ASN A 331 -0.76 -2.22 -10.35
N LYS A 332 -0.31 -2.46 -11.58
CA LYS A 332 0.52 -1.49 -12.31
C LYS A 332 -0.18 -0.15 -12.55
N SER A 333 -1.50 -0.14 -12.73
CA SER A 333 -2.28 1.08 -12.96
C SER A 333 -2.32 1.96 -11.71
N ILE A 334 -2.58 1.37 -10.53
CA ILE A 334 -2.64 2.09 -9.24
C ILE A 334 -1.28 2.68 -8.88
N ILE A 335 -0.22 1.87 -8.92
CA ILE A 335 1.12 2.36 -8.64
C ILE A 335 1.56 3.36 -9.72
N GLY A 336 1.16 3.15 -10.98
CA GLY A 336 1.38 4.08 -12.07
C GLY A 336 0.88 5.49 -11.76
N ILE A 337 -0.40 5.64 -11.40
CA ILE A 337 -0.98 6.97 -11.11
C ILE A 337 -0.42 7.60 -9.85
N LEU A 338 -0.24 6.81 -8.79
CA LEU A 338 0.36 7.29 -7.54
C LEU A 338 1.79 7.77 -7.81
N ASP A 339 2.55 7.02 -8.61
CA ASP A 339 3.92 7.38 -8.97
C ASP A 339 3.98 8.65 -9.82
N ARG A 340 3.09 8.78 -10.81
CA ARG A 340 3.05 9.91 -11.75
C ARG A 340 2.69 11.23 -11.07
N GLU A 341 1.62 11.25 -10.29
CA GLU A 341 1.08 12.51 -9.75
C GLU A 341 2.07 13.16 -8.78
N ILE A 342 2.90 12.35 -8.10
CA ILE A 342 3.94 12.85 -7.20
C ILE A 342 5.16 13.37 -7.97
N LEU A 343 5.48 12.82 -9.15
CA LEU A 343 6.59 13.30 -10.00
C LEU A 343 6.30 14.66 -10.69
N LYS A 344 5.04 15.11 -10.69
CA LYS A 344 4.63 16.41 -11.25
C LYS A 344 4.73 17.55 -10.24
N CYS A 345 4.74 17.23 -8.95
CA CYS A 345 5.01 18.16 -7.87
C CYS A 345 6.53 18.33 -7.75
#